data_AF-A0A6G2FXY5-F1
#
_entry.id   AF-A0A6G2FXY5-F1
#
_cell.length_a   1.000
_cell.length_b   1.000
_cell.length_c   1.000
_cell.angle_alpha   90.00
_cell.angle_beta   90.00
_cell.angle_gamma   90.00
#
_symmetry.space_group_name_H-M   'P 1'
#
loop_
_entity.id
_entity.type
_entity.pdbx_description
1 polymer ?
#
loop_
_entity_poly.entity_id
_entity_poly.type
_entity_poly.pdbx_seq_one_letter_code
_entity_poly.pdbx_strand_id
1 'polypeptide(L)'
;MTARGVHAEVEIVSCSACRIGNMADRETDISEISRSTIPADDTVTVDFRADADAEFEDADEVFRYGDTAVYRFECEAGTTPACPCEFVECRGCPVQSFRTTDGAVVLLFVARDVDHLRGIVLDLREQFPDVSLRRLTRSRDPDGSDDLVLLDRESLTARQREVLTTAHRMGYFAHPKDANATEVAGALDINRSTFAEHLSAAQSKLLDSILEA
;
A
#
# COMPACT_ATOMS: atom_id res chain seq x y z
N MET A 1 15.79 -19.89 -7.77
CA MET A 1 15.07 -18.62 -8.06
C MET A 1 14.53 -18.11 -6.75
N THR A 2 15.11 -17.04 -6.20
CA THR A 2 14.75 -16.53 -4.87
C THR A 2 13.50 -15.66 -5.04
N ALA A 3 12.33 -16.18 -4.70
CA ALA A 3 11.13 -15.37 -4.65
C ALA A 3 11.31 -14.30 -3.55
N ARG A 4 11.46 -13.03 -3.95
CA ARG A 4 11.55 -11.89 -3.03
C ARG A 4 10.17 -11.25 -2.95
N GLY A 5 9.32 -11.81 -2.10
CA GLY A 5 8.04 -11.21 -1.77
C GLY A 5 8.22 -9.81 -1.16
N VAL A 6 7.15 -9.03 -1.22
CA VAL A 6 7.11 -7.63 -0.76
C VAL A 6 6.01 -7.51 0.29
N HIS A 7 6.37 -7.22 1.53
CA HIS A 7 5.42 -6.77 2.53
C HIS A 7 5.00 -5.33 2.21
N ALA A 8 3.71 -5.06 2.26
CA ALA A 8 3.12 -3.75 2.03
C ALA A 8 2.15 -3.40 3.16
N GLU A 9 2.27 -2.20 3.69
CA GLU A 9 1.32 -1.57 4.60
C GLU A 9 0.60 -0.44 3.87
N VAL A 10 -0.64 -0.68 3.47
CA VAL A 10 -1.48 0.31 2.77
C VAL A 10 -2.43 0.94 3.78
N GLU A 11 -2.50 2.25 3.82
CA GLU A 11 -3.45 3.00 4.64
C GLU A 11 -4.55 3.61 3.78
N ILE A 12 -5.74 3.64 4.33
CA ILE A 12 -6.96 4.11 3.69
C ILE A 12 -7.67 5.01 4.69
N VAL A 13 -7.61 6.31 4.46
CA VAL A 13 -8.22 7.30 5.35
C VAL A 13 -9.73 7.33 5.11
N SER A 14 -10.53 7.42 6.17
CA SER A 14 -12.01 7.53 6.10
C SER A 14 -12.70 6.37 5.36
N CYS A 15 -12.29 5.12 5.63
CA CYS A 15 -12.85 3.97 4.94
C CYS A 15 -14.20 3.52 5.53
N SER A 16 -15.30 4.19 5.14
CA SER A 16 -16.67 3.75 5.49
C SER A 16 -17.10 2.45 4.81
N ALA A 17 -16.32 1.95 3.85
CA ALA A 17 -16.58 0.69 3.16
C ALA A 17 -16.00 -0.52 3.90
N CYS A 18 -15.10 -0.32 4.88
CA CYS A 18 -14.48 -1.45 5.56
C CYS A 18 -15.41 -2.06 6.61
N ARG A 19 -15.96 -3.24 6.32
CA ARG A 19 -16.83 -4.00 7.24
C ARG A 19 -16.17 -4.17 8.62
N ILE A 20 -14.98 -4.75 8.65
CA ILE A 20 -14.21 -4.96 9.89
C ILE A 20 -13.86 -3.63 10.57
N GLY A 21 -13.51 -2.61 9.79
CA GLY A 21 -13.12 -1.30 10.32
C GLY A 21 -14.24 -0.52 10.97
N ASN A 22 -15.46 -0.66 10.44
CA ASN A 22 -16.65 0.00 10.97
C ASN A 22 -17.26 -0.77 12.15
N MET A 23 -16.98 -2.07 12.28
CA MET A 23 -17.51 -2.87 13.38
C MET A 23 -16.81 -2.59 14.71
N ALA A 24 -15.58 -2.04 14.70
CA ALA A 24 -14.82 -1.80 15.91
C ALA A 24 -15.18 -0.44 16.54
N ASP A 25 -15.62 -0.44 17.81
CA ASP A 25 -16.01 0.77 18.54
C ASP A 25 -14.83 1.71 18.89
N ARG A 26 -13.60 1.21 18.79
CA ARG A 26 -12.36 1.92 19.16
C ARG A 26 -11.18 1.43 18.32
N GLU A 27 -10.04 2.12 18.44
CA GLU A 27 -8.78 1.68 17.85
C GLU A 27 -8.49 0.24 18.26
N THR A 28 -8.47 -0.65 17.28
CA THR A 28 -8.37 -2.08 17.51
C THR A 28 -7.38 -2.69 16.53
N ASP A 29 -6.48 -3.49 17.08
CA ASP A 29 -5.59 -4.33 16.32
C ASP A 29 -6.28 -5.63 15.95
N ILE A 30 -6.41 -5.89 14.65
CA ILE A 30 -7.03 -7.08 14.13
C ILE A 30 -6.02 -7.88 13.31
N SER A 31 -5.90 -9.15 13.62
CA SER A 31 -4.86 -10.01 13.04
C SER A 31 -5.39 -11.41 12.74
N GLU A 32 -4.59 -12.20 12.01
CA GLU A 32 -4.91 -13.59 11.66
C GLU A 32 -6.29 -13.72 11.01
N ILE A 33 -6.53 -12.89 9.99
CA ILE A 33 -7.78 -12.91 9.23
C ILE A 33 -7.80 -14.17 8.37
N SER A 34 -8.82 -14.98 8.55
CA SER A 34 -9.05 -16.19 7.76
C SER A 34 -10.43 -16.11 7.13
N ARG A 35 -10.49 -16.26 5.81
CA ARG A 35 -11.74 -16.24 5.06
C ARG A 35 -11.99 -17.60 4.42
N SER A 36 -13.19 -18.10 4.61
CA SER A 36 -13.67 -19.33 3.97
C SER A 36 -14.85 -18.98 3.09
N THR A 37 -14.76 -19.37 1.81
CA THR A 37 -15.87 -19.31 0.86
C THR A 37 -16.39 -20.72 0.61
N ILE A 38 -17.70 -20.92 0.74
CA ILE A 38 -18.33 -22.19 0.37
C ILE A 38 -18.83 -22.03 -1.06
N PRO A 39 -18.32 -22.76 -2.08
CA PRO A 39 -18.66 -22.49 -3.49
C PRO A 39 -20.15 -22.62 -3.87
N ALA A 40 -20.99 -23.14 -2.98
CA ALA A 40 -22.40 -23.41 -3.22
C ALA A 40 -23.36 -22.43 -2.53
N ASP A 41 -22.87 -21.69 -1.53
CA ASP A 41 -23.60 -20.63 -0.86
C ASP A 41 -22.80 -19.35 -1.13
N ASP A 42 -23.43 -18.28 -1.59
CA ASP A 42 -22.77 -16.97 -1.75
C ASP A 42 -22.42 -16.35 -0.37
N THR A 43 -22.06 -17.16 0.61
CA THR A 43 -21.72 -16.80 1.98
C THR A 43 -20.22 -16.98 2.20
N VAL A 44 -19.60 -15.92 2.69
CA VAL A 44 -18.21 -15.87 3.13
C VAL A 44 -18.20 -15.80 4.65
N THR A 45 -17.58 -16.78 5.28
CA THR A 45 -17.29 -16.73 6.73
C THR A 45 -15.92 -16.09 6.91
N VAL A 46 -15.84 -15.10 7.80
CA VAL A 46 -14.60 -14.41 8.13
C VAL A 46 -14.32 -14.58 9.62
N ASP A 47 -13.17 -15.18 9.95
CA ASP A 47 -12.61 -15.21 11.29
C ASP A 47 -11.49 -14.19 11.40
N PHE A 48 -11.40 -13.50 12.54
CA PHE A 48 -10.29 -12.61 12.85
C PHE A 48 -9.99 -12.59 14.35
N ARG A 49 -8.78 -12.22 14.72
CA ARG A 49 -8.37 -12.04 16.13
C ARG A 49 -8.28 -10.58 16.50
N ALA A 50 -8.81 -10.26 17.68
CA ALA A 50 -8.71 -8.95 18.31
C ALA A 50 -8.57 -9.09 19.83
N ASP A 51 -8.40 -7.97 20.53
CA ASP A 51 -8.47 -7.91 21.99
C ASP A 51 -9.78 -8.52 22.50
N ALA A 52 -9.73 -9.34 23.55
CA ALA A 52 -10.88 -10.07 24.06
C ALA A 52 -11.97 -9.19 24.70
N ASP A 53 -11.64 -7.93 25.00
CA ASP A 53 -12.57 -6.92 25.50
C ASP A 53 -13.03 -5.97 24.37
N ALA A 54 -12.66 -6.24 23.11
CA ALA A 54 -13.20 -5.52 21.96
C ALA A 54 -14.66 -5.92 21.70
N GLU A 55 -15.48 -4.92 21.39
CA GLU A 55 -16.89 -5.08 21.03
C GLU A 55 -17.04 -4.85 19.51
N PHE A 56 -17.82 -5.73 18.87
CA PHE A 56 -18.12 -5.69 17.45
C PHE A 56 -19.62 -5.81 17.24
N GLU A 57 -20.22 -4.90 16.47
CA GLU A 57 -21.69 -4.86 16.28
C GLU A 57 -22.22 -6.09 15.52
N ASP A 58 -21.46 -6.58 14.53
CA ASP A 58 -21.88 -7.62 13.57
C ASP A 58 -20.95 -8.86 13.60
N ALA A 59 -20.25 -9.13 14.71
CA ALA A 59 -19.39 -10.31 14.83
C ALA A 59 -19.55 -11.04 16.17
N ASP A 60 -19.65 -12.36 16.10
CA ASP A 60 -19.77 -13.24 17.26
C ASP A 60 -18.40 -13.67 17.78
N GLU A 61 -18.16 -13.61 19.10
CA GLU A 61 -17.00 -14.26 19.73
C GLU A 61 -17.13 -15.79 19.62
N VAL A 62 -16.21 -16.43 18.89
CA VAL A 62 -16.19 -17.91 18.73
C VAL A 62 -15.20 -18.60 19.65
N PHE A 63 -14.15 -17.91 20.09
CA PHE A 63 -13.14 -18.48 20.98
C PHE A 63 -12.32 -17.41 21.72
N ARG A 64 -11.90 -17.67 22.96
CA ARG A 64 -11.05 -16.75 23.74
C ARG A 64 -9.70 -17.36 24.11
N TYR A 65 -8.64 -16.61 23.85
CA TYR A 65 -7.24 -16.85 24.22
C TYR A 65 -6.75 -15.78 25.22
N GLY A 66 -7.15 -15.88 26.49
CA GLY A 66 -6.71 -14.92 27.51
C GLY A 66 -7.16 -13.49 27.17
N ASP A 67 -6.21 -12.65 26.77
CA ASP A 67 -6.39 -11.24 26.37
C ASP A 67 -6.78 -11.05 24.89
N THR A 68 -6.79 -12.12 24.09
CA THR A 68 -7.18 -12.09 22.68
C THR A 68 -8.40 -12.99 22.47
N ALA A 69 -9.31 -12.65 21.55
CA ALA A 69 -10.40 -13.52 21.14
C ALA A 69 -10.50 -13.62 19.61
N VAL A 70 -11.09 -14.73 19.14
CA VAL A 70 -11.46 -14.94 17.74
C VAL A 70 -12.93 -14.54 17.60
N TYR A 71 -13.18 -13.66 16.64
CA TYR A 71 -14.51 -13.20 16.27
C TYR A 71 -14.83 -13.70 14.87
N ARG A 72 -16.11 -13.98 14.63
CA ARG A 72 -16.64 -14.48 13.36
C ARG A 72 -17.79 -13.62 12.90
N PHE A 73 -17.80 -13.28 11.62
CA PHE A 73 -19.00 -12.79 10.95
C PHE A 73 -19.18 -13.49 9.60
N GLU A 74 -20.41 -13.42 9.10
CA GLU A 74 -20.77 -13.91 7.78
C GLU A 74 -21.16 -12.74 6.88
N CYS A 75 -20.75 -12.81 5.62
CA CYS A 75 -21.08 -11.79 4.66
C CYS A 75 -21.30 -12.38 3.26
N GLU A 76 -22.15 -11.73 2.45
CA GLU A 76 -22.38 -12.20 1.09
C GLU A 76 -21.14 -11.99 0.20
N ALA A 77 -20.84 -13.01 -0.62
CA ALA A 77 -19.85 -12.99 -1.66
C ALA A 77 -20.36 -12.09 -2.80
N GLY A 78 -19.86 -10.86 -2.86
CA GLY A 78 -20.20 -9.94 -3.92
C GLY A 78 -19.41 -10.23 -5.20
N THR A 79 -19.99 -9.92 -6.36
CA THR A 79 -19.24 -9.86 -7.64
C THR A 79 -18.21 -8.73 -7.68
N THR A 80 -18.34 -7.74 -6.80
CA THR A 80 -17.42 -6.61 -6.66
C THR A 80 -16.99 -6.49 -5.20
N PRO A 81 -15.69 -6.32 -4.91
CA PRO A 81 -15.21 -6.18 -3.54
C PRO A 81 -15.90 -5.02 -2.84
N ALA A 82 -16.58 -5.28 -1.72
CA ALA A 82 -17.31 -4.25 -0.99
C ALA A 82 -16.43 -3.51 0.02
N CYS A 83 -15.26 -4.06 0.34
CA CYS A 83 -14.29 -3.44 1.23
C CYS A 83 -12.84 -3.59 0.73
N PRO A 84 -11.91 -2.76 1.21
CA PRO A 84 -10.51 -2.85 0.81
C PRO A 84 -9.83 -4.20 1.12
N CYS A 85 -10.22 -4.88 2.21
CA CYS A 85 -9.67 -6.18 2.55
C CYS A 85 -10.00 -7.22 1.47
N GLU A 86 -11.28 -7.28 1.09
CA GLU A 86 -11.77 -8.14 0.01
C GLU A 86 -11.13 -7.77 -1.33
N PHE A 87 -10.92 -6.48 -1.58
CA PHE A 87 -10.28 -6.00 -2.80
C PHE A 87 -8.86 -6.54 -2.97
N VAL A 88 -8.04 -6.45 -1.91
CA VAL A 88 -6.66 -6.97 -1.91
C VAL A 88 -6.65 -8.49 -2.08
N GLU A 89 -7.55 -9.19 -1.42
CA GLU A 89 -7.67 -10.65 -1.50
C GLU A 89 -8.12 -11.15 -2.87
N CYS A 90 -9.06 -10.47 -3.53
CA CYS A 90 -9.46 -10.77 -4.91
C CYS A 90 -8.29 -10.66 -5.91
N ARG A 91 -7.22 -9.97 -5.55
CA ARG A 91 -5.97 -9.88 -6.33
C ARG A 91 -4.92 -10.92 -5.93
N GLY A 92 -5.32 -11.92 -5.13
CA GLY A 92 -4.47 -13.04 -4.74
C GLY A 92 -3.50 -12.73 -3.61
N CYS A 93 -3.77 -11.67 -2.84
CA CYS A 93 -2.98 -11.30 -1.65
C CYS A 93 -3.83 -11.45 -0.39
N PRO A 94 -3.65 -12.51 0.40
CA PRO A 94 -4.28 -12.60 1.72
C PRO A 94 -3.87 -11.41 2.60
N VAL A 95 -4.85 -10.76 3.23
CA VAL A 95 -4.58 -9.73 4.24
C VAL A 95 -4.14 -10.43 5.52
N GLN A 96 -2.96 -10.08 6.03
CA GLN A 96 -2.37 -10.71 7.21
C GLN A 96 -2.83 -10.05 8.51
N SER A 97 -2.94 -8.72 8.48
CA SER A 97 -3.45 -7.93 9.59
C SER A 97 -4.10 -6.67 9.07
N PHE A 98 -4.96 -6.12 9.91
CA PHE A 98 -5.71 -4.90 9.71
C PHE A 98 -5.69 -4.11 11.02
N ARG A 99 -5.44 -2.81 10.95
CA ARG A 99 -5.53 -1.93 12.13
C ARG A 99 -6.49 -0.78 11.83
N THR A 100 -7.37 -0.49 12.78
CA THR A 100 -8.10 0.78 12.82
C THR A 100 -7.38 1.77 13.71
N THR A 101 -7.15 2.97 13.20
CA THR A 101 -6.54 4.09 13.94
C THR A 101 -7.19 5.36 13.46
N ASP A 102 -7.85 6.12 14.35
CA ASP A 102 -8.51 7.39 14.04
C ASP A 102 -9.36 7.41 12.74
N GLY A 103 -10.14 6.35 12.49
CA GLY A 103 -10.99 6.23 11.28
C GLY A 103 -10.23 5.91 9.98
N ALA A 104 -8.92 5.71 10.06
CA ALA A 104 -8.11 5.12 9.01
C ALA A 104 -7.99 3.61 9.18
N VAL A 105 -7.84 2.93 8.05
CA VAL A 105 -7.65 1.50 7.91
C VAL A 105 -6.25 1.23 7.40
N VAL A 106 -5.45 0.45 8.13
CA VAL A 106 -4.13 0.00 7.68
C VAL A 106 -4.17 -1.49 7.38
N LEU A 107 -3.88 -1.87 6.14
CA LEU A 107 -3.82 -3.24 5.64
C LEU A 107 -2.37 -3.69 5.50
N LEU A 108 -2.04 -4.84 6.07
CA LEU A 108 -0.78 -5.53 5.83
C LEU A 108 -1.00 -6.76 4.94
N PHE A 109 -0.26 -6.85 3.84
CA PHE A 109 -0.27 -8.02 2.98
C PHE A 109 1.08 -8.23 2.30
N VAL A 110 1.27 -9.41 1.71
CA VAL A 110 2.48 -9.75 0.95
C VAL A 110 2.14 -9.91 -0.52
N ALA A 111 2.74 -9.07 -1.36
CA ALA A 111 2.71 -9.23 -2.81
C ALA A 111 3.89 -10.10 -3.28
N ARG A 112 3.68 -10.83 -4.40
CA ARG A 112 4.73 -11.65 -5.05
C ARG A 112 5.97 -10.85 -5.47
N ASP A 113 5.77 -9.60 -5.89
CA ASP A 113 6.79 -8.67 -6.35
C ASP A 113 6.24 -7.23 -6.33
N VAL A 114 7.11 -6.26 -6.66
CA VAL A 114 6.78 -4.82 -6.60
C VAL A 114 5.79 -4.42 -7.69
N ASP A 115 5.85 -5.06 -8.86
CA ASP A 115 4.95 -4.71 -9.96
C ASP A 115 3.53 -5.22 -9.66
N HIS A 116 3.40 -6.37 -9.01
CA HIS A 116 2.13 -6.84 -8.46
C HIS A 116 1.56 -5.87 -7.42
N LEU A 117 2.39 -5.42 -6.47
CA LEU A 117 1.96 -4.44 -5.47
C LEU A 117 1.50 -3.13 -6.12
N ARG A 118 2.25 -2.63 -7.10
CA ARG A 118 1.88 -1.40 -7.83
C ARG A 118 0.51 -1.53 -8.47
N GLY A 119 0.24 -2.66 -9.14
CA GLY A 119 -1.09 -2.93 -9.69
C GLY A 119 -2.16 -2.82 -8.62
N ILE A 120 -2.02 -3.59 -7.53
CA ILE A 120 -2.97 -3.57 -6.41
C ILE A 120 -3.23 -2.15 -5.91
N VAL A 121 -2.19 -1.36 -5.64
CA VAL A 121 -2.31 0.00 -5.08
C VAL A 121 -2.99 0.96 -6.05
N LEU A 122 -2.67 0.90 -7.34
CA LEU A 122 -3.30 1.74 -8.36
C LEU A 122 -4.79 1.45 -8.44
N ASP A 123 -5.14 0.18 -8.55
CA ASP A 123 -6.55 -0.20 -8.66
C ASP A 123 -7.32 0.06 -7.34
N LEU A 124 -6.64 -0.02 -6.18
CA LEU A 124 -7.23 0.31 -4.88
C LEU A 124 -7.52 1.82 -4.79
N ARG A 125 -6.64 2.67 -5.33
CA ARG A 125 -6.86 4.13 -5.44
C ARG A 125 -8.02 4.51 -6.35
N GLU A 126 -8.27 3.72 -7.41
CA GLU A 126 -9.42 3.96 -8.29
C GLU A 126 -10.76 3.76 -7.57
N GLN A 127 -10.82 2.84 -6.60
CA GLN A 127 -12.04 2.55 -5.83
C GLN A 127 -12.12 3.31 -4.50
N PHE A 128 -10.98 3.57 -3.87
CA PHE A 128 -10.85 4.23 -2.59
C PHE A 128 -9.88 5.41 -2.77
N PRO A 129 -10.37 6.66 -2.91
CA PRO A 129 -9.52 7.79 -3.32
C PRO A 129 -8.45 8.17 -2.29
N ASP A 130 -8.65 7.84 -1.01
CA ASP A 130 -7.79 8.25 0.10
C ASP A 130 -6.80 7.15 0.51
N VAL A 131 -6.13 6.53 -0.47
CA VAL A 131 -5.19 5.41 -0.27
C VAL A 131 -3.74 5.87 -0.33
N SER A 132 -3.06 5.75 0.80
CA SER A 132 -1.62 5.96 0.97
C SER A 132 -0.92 4.62 1.19
N LEU A 133 0.37 4.56 0.90
CA LEU A 133 1.18 3.37 1.16
C LEU A 133 2.24 3.75 2.19
N ARG A 134 2.05 3.27 3.41
CA ARG A 134 2.86 3.66 4.57
C ARG A 134 4.21 2.99 4.55
N ARG A 135 4.25 1.70 4.19
CA ARG A 135 5.47 0.90 4.29
C ARG A 135 5.58 -0.14 3.21
N LEU A 136 6.80 -0.34 2.71
CA LEU A 136 7.15 -1.47 1.88
C LEU A 136 8.42 -2.11 2.43
N THR A 137 8.41 -3.42 2.64
CA THR A 137 9.59 -4.16 3.04
C THR A 137 9.80 -5.32 2.08
N ARG A 138 10.91 -5.31 1.35
CA ARG A 138 11.28 -6.44 0.49
C ARG A 138 11.97 -7.51 1.30
N SER A 139 11.63 -8.76 1.04
CA SER A 139 12.41 -9.88 1.54
C SER A 139 13.83 -9.88 0.92
N ARG A 140 14.87 -9.55 1.72
CA ARG A 140 16.14 -10.32 1.93
C ARG A 140 17.48 -9.55 1.90
N ASP A 141 18.10 -9.35 3.07
CA ASP A 141 19.32 -9.98 3.63
C ASP A 141 19.32 -9.69 5.16
N PRO A 142 19.94 -10.52 6.04
CA PRO A 142 19.78 -10.46 7.51
C PRO A 142 20.34 -9.21 8.21
N ASP A 143 20.73 -8.19 7.45
CA ASP A 143 21.50 -7.04 7.94
C ASP A 143 20.99 -5.67 7.42
N GLY A 144 19.81 -5.61 6.80
CA GLY A 144 19.29 -4.39 6.17
C GLY A 144 17.96 -3.93 6.75
N SER A 145 18.00 -2.93 7.64
CA SER A 145 16.85 -2.07 7.92
C SER A 145 16.65 -1.15 6.72
N ASP A 146 15.71 -1.46 5.83
CA ASP A 146 15.27 -0.53 4.79
C ASP A 146 13.78 -0.27 4.92
N ASP A 147 13.46 0.93 5.39
CA ASP A 147 12.16 1.57 5.25
C ASP A 147 12.05 2.03 3.80
N LEU A 148 11.28 1.30 2.97
CA LEU A 148 11.11 1.68 1.57
C LEU A 148 9.90 2.61 1.46
N VAL A 149 10.18 3.90 1.28
CA VAL A 149 9.19 4.92 0.89
C VAL A 149 8.70 4.61 -0.52
N LEU A 150 7.37 4.48 -0.71
CA LEU A 150 6.82 4.53 -2.06
C LEU A 150 6.65 5.95 -2.54
N LEU A 151 7.54 6.29 -3.46
CA LEU A 151 7.40 7.43 -4.34
C LEU A 151 6.22 7.16 -5.30
N ASP A 152 5.13 7.89 -5.10
CA ASP A 152 4.03 7.89 -6.06
C ASP A 152 4.52 8.45 -7.40
N ARG A 153 4.67 7.57 -8.39
CA ARG A 153 5.16 7.95 -9.72
C ARG A 153 4.15 8.78 -10.51
N GLU A 154 2.88 8.78 -10.10
CA GLU A 154 1.80 9.54 -10.73
C GLU A 154 1.79 11.01 -10.28
N SER A 155 2.34 11.30 -9.09
CA SER A 155 2.60 12.67 -8.64
C SER A 155 3.50 13.47 -9.60
N LEU A 156 4.39 12.80 -10.35
CA LEU A 156 5.25 13.44 -11.34
C LEU A 156 4.52 13.63 -12.67
N THR A 157 4.58 14.84 -13.23
CA THR A 157 4.07 15.05 -14.59
C THR A 157 4.91 14.25 -15.59
N ALA A 158 4.34 13.94 -16.75
CA ALA A 158 5.04 13.22 -17.81
C ALA A 158 6.40 13.87 -18.14
N ARG A 159 6.45 15.20 -18.15
CA ARG A 159 7.69 15.97 -18.42
C ARG A 159 8.71 15.89 -17.28
N GLN A 160 8.26 15.99 -16.03
CA GLN A 160 9.13 15.80 -14.85
C GLN A 160 9.76 14.41 -14.85
N ARG A 161 8.96 13.36 -15.16
CA ARG A 161 9.44 11.98 -15.25
C ARG A 161 10.47 11.79 -16.36
N GLU A 162 10.22 12.36 -17.53
CA GLU A 162 11.14 12.30 -18.69
C GLU A 162 12.48 12.98 -18.38
N VAL A 163 12.43 14.15 -17.76
CA VAL A 163 13.61 14.92 -17.33
C VAL A 163 14.45 14.12 -16.33
N LEU A 164 13.82 13.61 -15.26
CA LEU A 164 14.50 12.85 -14.21
C LEU A 164 15.11 11.55 -14.76
N THR A 165 14.38 10.83 -15.63
CA THR A 165 14.83 9.59 -16.26
C THR A 165 16.04 9.83 -17.16
N THR A 166 16.00 10.90 -17.96
CA THR A 166 17.09 11.24 -18.89
C THR A 166 18.33 11.67 -18.13
N ALA A 167 18.18 12.52 -17.10
CA ALA A 167 19.27 12.91 -16.21
C ALA A 167 19.94 11.69 -15.54
N HIS A 168 19.13 10.77 -15.00
CA HIS A 168 19.63 9.55 -14.38
C HIS A 168 20.39 8.67 -15.37
N ARG A 169 19.81 8.39 -16.55
CA ARG A 169 20.43 7.55 -17.59
C ARG A 169 21.75 8.13 -18.11
N MET A 170 21.86 9.46 -18.16
CA MET A 170 23.07 10.15 -18.59
C MET A 170 24.10 10.31 -17.47
N GLY A 171 23.87 9.76 -16.27
CA GLY A 171 24.82 9.85 -15.15
C GLY A 171 24.97 11.27 -14.58
N TYR A 172 23.94 12.11 -14.69
CA TYR A 172 23.92 13.46 -14.12
C TYR A 172 24.10 13.48 -12.58
N PHE A 173 23.66 12.41 -11.93
CA PHE A 173 23.75 12.22 -10.47
C PHE A 173 24.94 11.37 -10.03
N ALA A 174 25.73 10.84 -10.98
CA ALA A 174 26.89 10.02 -10.67
C ALA A 174 28.01 10.86 -10.02
N HIS A 175 28.91 10.17 -9.30
CA HIS A 175 30.11 10.78 -8.71
C HIS A 175 31.34 9.95 -9.13
N PRO A 176 32.20 10.47 -10.04
CA PRO A 176 32.08 11.75 -10.76
C PRO A 176 30.89 11.76 -11.75
N LYS A 177 30.42 12.96 -12.13
CA LYS A 177 29.28 13.11 -13.07
C LYS A 177 29.69 12.72 -14.49
N ASP A 178 28.86 11.90 -15.14
CA ASP A 178 29.06 11.52 -16.55
C ASP A 178 28.46 12.55 -17.52
N ALA A 179 27.43 13.28 -17.10
CA ALA A 179 26.84 14.38 -17.87
C ALA A 179 26.52 15.60 -16.99
N ASN A 180 26.64 16.78 -17.58
CA ASN A 180 26.26 18.05 -16.96
C ASN A 180 24.86 18.52 -17.40
N ALA A 181 24.34 19.55 -16.73
CA ALA A 181 22.97 20.04 -16.96
C ALA A 181 22.73 20.53 -18.40
N THR A 182 23.74 21.07 -19.06
CA THR A 182 23.64 21.54 -20.44
C THR A 182 23.52 20.37 -21.42
N GLU A 183 24.27 19.29 -21.17
CA GLU A 183 24.22 18.08 -22.01
C GLU A 183 22.88 17.36 -21.88
N VAL A 184 22.35 17.23 -20.65
CA VAL A 184 21.03 16.64 -20.41
C VAL A 184 19.92 17.49 -21.02
N ALA A 185 20.00 18.82 -20.89
CA ALA A 185 19.03 19.73 -21.50
C ALA A 185 19.05 19.63 -23.04
N GLY A 186 20.23 19.52 -23.64
CA GLY A 186 20.40 19.29 -25.07
C GLY A 186 19.78 17.98 -25.55
N ALA A 187 19.90 16.90 -24.76
CA ALA A 187 19.27 15.61 -25.09
C ALA A 187 17.73 15.65 -25.02
N LEU A 188 17.16 16.62 -24.29
CA LEU A 188 15.73 16.82 -24.11
C LEU A 188 15.13 17.93 -24.99
N ASP A 189 15.95 18.51 -25.87
CA ASP A 189 15.64 19.66 -26.73
C ASP A 189 15.02 20.84 -25.95
N ILE A 190 15.60 21.14 -24.78
CA ILE A 190 15.20 22.28 -23.94
C ILE A 190 16.41 23.09 -23.52
N ASN A 191 16.16 24.32 -23.07
CA ASN A 191 17.19 25.14 -22.46
C ASN A 191 17.54 24.64 -21.04
N ARG A 192 18.72 25.04 -20.57
CA ARG A 192 19.25 24.65 -19.25
C ARG A 192 18.36 25.10 -18.09
N SER A 193 17.72 26.27 -18.19
CA SER A 193 16.81 26.78 -17.15
C SER A 193 15.55 25.92 -17.02
N THR A 194 14.92 25.53 -18.14
CA THR A 194 13.74 24.66 -18.17
C THR A 194 14.07 23.26 -17.66
N PHE A 195 15.25 22.74 -17.97
CA PHE A 195 15.73 21.49 -17.37
C PHE A 195 15.82 21.61 -15.85
N ALA A 196 16.49 22.66 -15.34
CA ALA A 196 16.66 22.87 -13.91
C ALA A 196 15.32 23.04 -13.18
N GLU A 197 14.37 23.76 -13.78
CA GLU A 197 13.03 23.95 -13.24
C GLU A 197 12.26 22.63 -13.13
N HIS A 198 12.19 21.85 -14.22
CA HIS A 198 11.53 20.55 -14.19
C HIS A 198 12.20 19.57 -13.23
N LEU A 199 13.54 19.58 -13.17
CA LEU A 199 14.28 18.71 -12.27
C LEU A 199 14.02 19.09 -10.81
N SER A 200 14.07 20.37 -10.47
CA SER A 200 13.78 20.86 -9.13
C SER A 200 12.36 20.52 -8.71
N ALA A 201 11.37 20.75 -9.59
CA ALA A 201 9.98 20.43 -9.29
C ALA A 201 9.75 18.91 -9.11
N ALA A 202 10.44 18.08 -9.89
CA ALA A 202 10.41 16.64 -9.70
C ALA A 202 11.06 16.23 -8.37
N GLN A 203 12.22 16.79 -8.05
CA GLN A 203 12.94 16.50 -6.80
C GLN A 203 12.17 16.95 -5.57
N SER A 204 11.53 18.12 -5.58
CA SER A 204 10.68 18.60 -4.49
C SER A 204 9.57 17.59 -4.18
N LYS A 205 8.80 17.15 -5.18
CA LYS A 205 7.74 16.15 -4.99
C LYS A 205 8.26 14.83 -4.42
N LEU A 206 9.43 14.39 -4.88
CA LEU A 206 10.08 13.18 -4.36
C LEU A 206 10.54 13.36 -2.91
N LEU A 207 11.05 14.55 -2.56
CA LEU A 207 11.48 14.87 -1.20
C LEU A 207 10.28 15.01 -0.26
N ASP A 208 9.20 15.66 -0.68
CA ASP A 208 7.95 15.76 0.09
C ASP A 208 7.44 14.35 0.42
N SER A 209 7.44 13.46 -0.58
CA SER A 209 7.06 12.04 -0.40
C SER A 209 7.96 11.27 0.57
N ILE A 210 9.22 11.67 0.76
CA ILE A 210 10.20 11.00 1.63
C ILE A 210 10.23 11.61 3.04
N LEU A 211 10.02 12.93 3.15
CA LEU A 211 10.19 13.68 4.39
C LEU A 211 8.89 13.87 5.17
N GLU A 212 7.73 13.81 4.51
CA GLU A 212 6.41 13.86 5.14
C GLU A 212 5.81 12.46 5.38
N ALA A 213 6.59 11.41 5.14
CA ALA A 213 6.24 10.00 5.38
C ALA A 213 6.45 9.57 6.84
#